data_AF-U7QLK0-F1
#
_entry.id   AF-U7QLK0-F1
#
_cell.length_a   1.000
_cell.length_b   1.000
_cell.length_c   1.000
_cell.angle_alpha   90.00
_cell.angle_beta   90.00
_cell.angle_gamma   90.00
#
_symmetry.space_group_name_H-M   'P 1'
#
loop_
_entity.id
_entity.type
_entity.pdbx_description
1 polymer ?
#
loop_
_entity_poly.entity_id
_entity_poly.type
_entity_poly.pdbx_seq_one_letter_code
_entity_poly.pdbx_strand_id
1 'polypeptide(L)'
;MPLSLSYSILKNRIQDGLWLGKDVLKVPPELSSLVGGATSPIISGLASIEEFRAFAELALSMPNISVKASLLTLETCYGINRAVNSKTRTNPTGWGNQILSRDLPSDNEVIAYSRAVETWNETLDVPFLNQNFQSLQQQFLQQFGNIKETARTQILQFQDEFGLPFIEENINTIRILADNASGREEGRLRNQLSRLRKLLNSLNPLDNTPIGETPSFDFDNYLASVSPRSAVNIFDVVGVVQQLATWFLSLFQVGSIIEALSYTVTSVVCKALNLSGARGCRYLAAGALKNLSLPAAVSSSGSLFAGAWATLFPYFAIIAVISILIIAALHHSKSTKLGNLIYIFGIKAPELAPDFGFSMVLEGNEGETRAYLGELVDKFLNEAGRSYQRVLLFVKREGDSPNFCTDYTDLYTPVPITDETQIEMLWNSLKPFLDEFDED
;
A
#
# COMPACT_ATOMS: atom_id res chain seq x y z
N MET A 1 -4.69 -23.21 10.58
CA MET A 1 -4.13 -24.06 9.51
C MET A 1 -2.85 -23.42 8.99
N PRO A 2 -1.75 -24.16 8.76
CA PRO A 2 -0.52 -23.58 8.26
C PRO A 2 -0.69 -23.17 6.77
N LEU A 3 -0.24 -21.95 6.45
CA LEU A 3 -0.44 -21.22 5.18
C LEU A 3 0.27 -21.81 3.94
N SER A 4 1.02 -22.91 4.08
CA SER A 4 1.77 -23.53 2.98
C SER A 4 0.87 -24.18 1.92
N LEU A 5 -0.36 -24.56 2.27
CA LEU A 5 -1.30 -25.18 1.34
C LEU A 5 -1.97 -24.17 0.36
N SER A 6 -1.85 -22.85 0.57
CA SER A 6 -2.60 -21.84 -0.21
C SER A 6 -1.86 -21.30 -1.44
N TYR A 7 -0.52 -21.14 -1.38
CA TYR A 7 0.26 -20.53 -2.47
C TYR A 7 0.55 -21.49 -3.62
N SER A 8 0.67 -22.79 -3.33
CA SER A 8 0.73 -23.83 -4.35
C SER A 8 -0.52 -23.84 -5.23
N ILE A 9 -1.70 -23.65 -4.63
CA ILE A 9 -2.97 -23.51 -5.35
C ILE A 9 -2.94 -22.26 -6.25
N LEU A 10 -2.45 -21.13 -5.76
CA LEU A 10 -2.32 -19.91 -6.57
C LEU A 10 -1.32 -20.10 -7.71
N LYS A 11 -0.18 -20.74 -7.48
CA LYS A 11 0.81 -21.04 -8.51
C LYS A 11 0.24 -21.92 -9.62
N ASN A 12 -0.56 -22.93 -9.26
CA ASN A 12 -1.24 -23.81 -10.22
C ASN A 12 -2.32 -23.12 -11.06
N ARG A 13 -2.72 -21.89 -10.71
CA ARG A 13 -3.60 -21.07 -11.57
C ARG A 13 -2.85 -20.48 -12.75
N ILE A 14 -1.53 -20.41 -12.72
CA ILE A 14 -0.72 -19.97 -13.86
C ILE A 14 -0.55 -21.17 -14.78
N GLN A 15 -1.10 -21.08 -15.98
CA GLN A 15 -1.07 -22.12 -17.01
C GLN A 15 -0.59 -21.47 -18.30
N ASP A 16 0.57 -21.90 -18.81
CA ASP A 16 1.17 -21.38 -20.05
C ASP A 16 1.27 -19.84 -20.11
N GLY A 17 1.66 -19.22 -18.99
CA GLY A 17 1.77 -17.76 -18.87
C GLY A 17 0.43 -17.03 -18.73
N LEU A 18 -0.67 -17.75 -18.52
CA LEU A 18 -2.02 -17.21 -18.37
C LEU A 18 -2.58 -17.51 -16.98
N TRP A 19 -3.25 -16.53 -16.37
CA TRP A 19 -3.96 -16.73 -15.12
C TRP A 19 -5.31 -17.43 -15.37
N LEU A 20 -5.53 -18.54 -14.67
CA LEU A 20 -6.67 -19.45 -14.82
C LEU A 20 -6.82 -20.02 -16.25
N GLY A 21 -5.73 -20.07 -17.03
CA GLY A 21 -5.75 -20.52 -18.42
C GLY A 21 -6.61 -19.64 -19.35
N LYS A 22 -6.87 -18.38 -18.97
CA LYS A 22 -7.66 -17.45 -19.78
C LYS A 22 -6.74 -16.55 -20.59
N ASP A 23 -6.93 -16.55 -21.90
CA ASP A 23 -6.21 -15.73 -22.88
C ASP A 23 -6.01 -14.27 -22.48
N VAL A 24 -7.08 -13.57 -22.11
CA VAL A 24 -7.05 -12.14 -21.76
C VAL A 24 -6.46 -11.88 -20.37
N LEU A 25 -6.13 -12.92 -19.60
CA LEU A 25 -5.52 -12.81 -18.27
C LEU A 25 -4.03 -13.15 -18.30
N LYS A 26 -3.30 -12.50 -19.22
CA LYS A 26 -1.85 -12.66 -19.34
C LYS A 26 -1.11 -12.36 -18.04
N VAL A 27 -0.09 -13.16 -17.75
CA VAL A 27 0.88 -12.92 -16.67
C VAL A 27 2.14 -12.32 -17.28
N PRO A 28 2.59 -11.14 -16.85
CA PRO A 28 3.81 -10.54 -17.39
C PRO A 28 5.05 -11.39 -17.03
N PRO A 29 6.06 -11.47 -17.92
CA PRO A 29 7.27 -12.25 -17.69
C PRO A 29 7.99 -11.88 -16.38
N GLU A 30 8.03 -10.60 -16.04
CA GLU A 30 8.65 -10.07 -14.83
C GLU A 30 7.97 -10.59 -13.57
N LEU A 31 6.64 -10.74 -13.58
CA LEU A 31 5.94 -11.31 -12.43
C LEU A 31 6.09 -12.84 -12.39
N SER A 32 6.16 -13.48 -13.56
CA SER A 32 6.40 -14.92 -13.67
C SER A 32 7.76 -15.31 -13.09
N SER A 33 8.81 -14.51 -13.35
CA SER A 33 10.14 -14.73 -12.79
C SER A 33 10.15 -14.55 -11.26
N LEU A 34 9.46 -13.54 -10.73
CA LEU A 34 9.30 -13.33 -9.29
C LEU A 34 8.57 -14.49 -8.60
N VAL A 35 7.52 -15.04 -9.23
CA VAL A 35 6.84 -16.26 -8.75
C VAL A 35 7.78 -17.48 -8.79
N GLY A 36 8.76 -17.48 -9.71
CA GLY A 36 9.85 -18.45 -9.78
C GLY A 36 10.93 -18.28 -8.70
N GLY A 37 10.88 -17.20 -7.91
CA GLY A 37 11.86 -16.88 -6.88
C GLY A 37 13.05 -16.05 -7.37
N ALA A 38 12.97 -15.48 -8.57
CA ALA A 38 13.97 -14.54 -9.05
C ALA A 38 13.98 -13.24 -8.21
N THR A 39 15.11 -12.54 -8.22
CA THR A 39 15.21 -11.21 -7.64
C THR A 39 14.58 -10.17 -8.58
N SER A 40 13.90 -9.17 -8.00
CA SER A 40 13.33 -8.08 -8.78
C SER A 40 14.43 -7.09 -9.19
N PRO A 41 14.59 -6.78 -10.49
CA PRO A 41 15.48 -5.70 -10.92
C PRO A 41 15.13 -4.36 -10.29
N ILE A 42 13.84 -4.12 -9.99
CA ILE A 42 13.40 -2.90 -9.31
C ILE A 42 13.94 -2.88 -7.88
N ILE A 43 13.82 -3.97 -7.12
CA ILE A 43 14.35 -4.04 -5.74
C ILE A 43 15.88 -3.92 -5.76
N SER A 44 16.56 -4.58 -6.70
CA SER A 44 18.01 -4.43 -6.87
C SER A 44 18.43 -3.00 -7.21
N GLY A 45 17.65 -2.29 -8.04
CA GLY A 45 17.88 -0.87 -8.33
C GLY A 45 17.61 0.04 -7.14
N LEU A 46 16.65 -0.30 -6.28
CA LEU A 46 16.42 0.43 -5.03
C LEU A 46 17.58 0.27 -4.05
N ALA A 47 18.28 -0.86 -4.06
CA ALA A 47 19.47 -1.05 -3.22
C ALA A 47 20.62 -0.09 -3.56
N SER A 48 20.65 0.46 -4.77
CA SER A 48 21.63 1.50 -5.15
C SER A 48 21.25 2.91 -4.71
N ILE A 49 20.02 3.14 -4.25
CA ILE A 49 19.59 4.42 -3.68
C ILE A 49 19.86 4.37 -2.18
N GLU A 50 20.66 5.31 -1.66
CA GLU A 50 21.18 5.27 -0.29
C GLU A 50 20.06 5.17 0.75
N GLU A 51 19.02 5.99 0.59
CA GLU A 51 17.84 6.07 1.44
C GLU A 51 17.03 4.77 1.47
N PHE A 52 17.10 3.95 0.42
CA PHE A 52 16.37 2.68 0.31
C PHE A 52 17.24 1.44 0.49
N ARG A 53 18.57 1.58 0.63
CA ARG A 53 19.50 0.46 0.61
C ARG A 53 19.16 -0.62 1.63
N ALA A 54 19.03 -0.24 2.89
CA ALA A 54 18.75 -1.18 3.98
C ALA A 54 17.42 -1.93 3.75
N PHE A 55 16.37 -1.24 3.28
CA PHE A 55 15.06 -1.83 3.01
C PHE A 55 15.07 -2.75 1.79
N ALA A 56 15.78 -2.36 0.74
CA ALA A 56 15.93 -3.17 -0.45
C ALA A 56 16.73 -4.45 -0.17
N GLU A 57 17.81 -4.36 0.60
CA GLU A 57 18.60 -5.52 1.05
C GLU A 57 17.76 -6.45 1.92
N LEU A 58 16.98 -5.89 2.85
CA LEU A 58 16.04 -6.67 3.64
C LEU A 58 15.01 -7.39 2.77
N ALA A 59 14.40 -6.70 1.81
CA ALA A 59 13.46 -7.30 0.86
C ALA A 59 14.11 -8.43 0.04
N LEU A 60 15.36 -8.26 -0.41
CA LEU A 60 16.12 -9.28 -1.13
C LEU A 60 16.43 -10.51 -0.24
N SER A 61 16.59 -10.32 1.07
CA SER A 61 16.78 -11.41 2.04
C SER A 61 15.53 -12.25 2.31
N MET A 62 14.35 -11.83 1.79
CA MET A 62 13.05 -12.44 2.06
C MET A 62 12.38 -13.03 0.80
N PRO A 63 12.98 -14.03 0.12
CA PRO A 63 12.49 -14.54 -1.16
C PRO A 63 11.07 -15.13 -1.09
N ASN A 64 10.68 -15.68 0.07
CA ASN A 64 9.32 -16.17 0.30
C ASN A 64 8.27 -15.06 0.24
N ILE A 65 8.61 -13.85 0.68
CA ILE A 65 7.72 -12.68 0.60
C ILE A 65 7.56 -12.25 -0.86
N SER A 66 8.65 -12.28 -1.64
CA SER A 66 8.61 -11.96 -3.07
C SER A 66 7.68 -12.88 -3.87
N VAL A 67 7.80 -14.20 -3.68
CA VAL A 67 6.90 -15.18 -4.33
C VAL A 67 5.45 -14.97 -3.88
N LYS A 68 5.23 -14.80 -2.58
CA LYS A 68 3.91 -14.60 -1.99
C LYS A 68 3.24 -13.32 -2.50
N ALA A 69 3.92 -12.18 -2.44
CA ALA A 69 3.40 -10.90 -2.91
C ALA A 69 3.05 -10.96 -4.40
N SER A 70 3.89 -11.59 -5.22
CA SER A 70 3.66 -11.73 -6.66
C SER A 70 2.41 -12.56 -6.98
N LEU A 71 2.21 -13.70 -6.29
CA LEU A 71 0.99 -14.50 -6.42
C LEU A 71 -0.26 -13.76 -5.93
N LEU A 72 -0.12 -13.01 -4.83
CA LEU A 72 -1.21 -12.21 -4.27
C LEU A 72 -1.56 -11.01 -5.17
N THR A 73 -0.60 -10.44 -5.90
CA THR A 73 -0.85 -9.42 -6.93
C THR A 73 -1.78 -9.98 -8.01
N LEU A 74 -1.46 -11.15 -8.60
CA LEU A 74 -2.32 -11.78 -9.62
C LEU A 74 -3.74 -12.05 -9.09
N GLU A 75 -3.82 -12.63 -7.90
CA GLU A 75 -5.11 -12.93 -7.29
C GLU A 75 -5.92 -11.67 -6.99
N THR A 76 -5.24 -10.59 -6.57
CA THR A 76 -5.86 -9.30 -6.25
C THR A 76 -6.33 -8.60 -7.51
N CYS A 77 -5.49 -8.45 -8.53
CA CYS A 77 -5.86 -7.85 -9.81
C CYS A 77 -7.02 -8.62 -10.48
N TYR A 78 -7.01 -9.95 -10.42
CA TYR A 78 -8.15 -10.76 -10.90
C TYR A 78 -9.42 -10.48 -10.10
N GLY A 79 -9.30 -10.40 -8.76
CA GLY A 79 -10.39 -10.08 -7.87
C GLY A 79 -10.98 -8.69 -8.10
N ILE A 80 -10.14 -7.69 -8.38
CA ILE A 80 -10.54 -6.33 -8.76
C ILE A 80 -11.30 -6.36 -10.09
N ASN A 81 -10.77 -7.04 -11.11
CA ASN A 81 -11.46 -7.19 -12.38
C ASN A 81 -12.83 -7.85 -12.21
N ARG A 82 -12.96 -8.87 -11.34
CA ARG A 82 -14.26 -9.45 -10.99
C ARG A 82 -15.20 -8.49 -10.27
N ALA A 83 -14.66 -7.62 -9.41
CA ALA A 83 -15.45 -6.62 -8.69
C ALA A 83 -15.97 -5.53 -9.64
N VAL A 84 -15.16 -5.08 -10.59
CA VAL A 84 -15.58 -4.17 -11.68
C VAL A 84 -16.73 -4.77 -12.47
N ASN A 85 -16.61 -6.04 -12.84
CA ASN A 85 -17.61 -6.80 -13.60
C ASN A 85 -18.82 -7.29 -12.78
N SER A 86 -18.92 -6.93 -11.50
CA SER A 86 -19.98 -7.46 -10.64
C SER A 86 -21.34 -6.87 -11.00
N LYS A 87 -22.31 -7.75 -11.32
CA LYS A 87 -23.71 -7.37 -11.52
C LYS A 87 -24.48 -7.19 -10.21
N THR A 88 -24.01 -7.79 -9.12
CA THR A 88 -24.66 -7.74 -7.80
C THR A 88 -24.12 -6.62 -6.92
N ARG A 89 -22.89 -6.17 -7.16
CA ARG A 89 -22.23 -5.08 -6.43
C ARG A 89 -21.91 -3.94 -7.40
N THR A 90 -22.96 -3.29 -7.88
CA THR A 90 -22.87 -2.25 -8.93
C THR A 90 -22.17 -0.98 -8.47
N ASN A 91 -22.19 -0.70 -7.15
CA ASN A 91 -21.39 0.33 -6.47
C ASN A 91 -20.25 -0.33 -5.66
N PRO A 92 -19.08 -0.61 -6.27
CA PRO A 92 -17.93 -1.17 -5.57
C PRO A 92 -17.47 -0.32 -4.38
N THR A 93 -17.38 1.00 -4.53
CA THR A 93 -16.89 1.90 -3.47
C THR A 93 -17.75 1.79 -2.22
N GLY A 94 -19.07 1.91 -2.36
CA GLY A 94 -20.01 1.77 -1.24
C GLY A 94 -19.91 0.38 -0.59
N TRP A 95 -19.74 -0.68 -1.38
CA TRP A 95 -19.57 -2.02 -0.84
C TRP A 95 -18.22 -2.22 -0.11
N GLY A 96 -17.15 -1.60 -0.62
CA GLY A 96 -15.84 -1.57 0.03
C GLY A 96 -15.93 -0.92 1.41
N ASN A 97 -16.50 0.28 1.48
CA ASN A 97 -16.72 1.01 2.73
C ASN A 97 -17.59 0.22 3.72
N GLN A 98 -18.65 -0.44 3.23
CA GLN A 98 -19.49 -1.30 4.07
C GLN A 98 -18.70 -2.46 4.67
N ILE A 99 -17.79 -3.10 3.94
CA ILE A 99 -16.93 -4.15 4.50
C ILE A 99 -16.05 -3.57 5.61
N LEU A 100 -15.34 -2.48 5.33
CA LEU A 100 -14.40 -1.87 6.28
C LEU A 100 -15.11 -1.33 7.55
N SER A 101 -16.38 -0.93 7.44
CA SER A 101 -17.18 -0.46 8.58
C SER A 101 -17.76 -1.56 9.48
N ARG A 102 -17.81 -2.82 9.00
CA ARG A 102 -18.54 -3.91 9.69
C ARG A 102 -17.68 -4.71 10.66
N ASP A 103 -16.38 -4.75 10.40
CA ASP A 103 -15.47 -5.62 11.09
C ASP A 103 -14.81 -4.83 12.23
N LEU A 104 -14.65 -5.46 13.39
CA LEU A 104 -13.83 -4.92 14.48
C LEU A 104 -12.39 -5.35 14.24
N PRO A 105 -11.39 -4.49 14.51
CA PRO A 105 -10.00 -4.88 14.34
C PRO A 105 -9.65 -5.99 15.34
N SER A 106 -9.01 -7.02 14.83
CA SER A 106 -8.34 -8.05 15.61
C SER A 106 -7.01 -7.55 16.19
N ASP A 107 -6.46 -8.25 17.17
CA ASP A 107 -5.13 -7.93 17.73
C ASP A 107 -4.04 -7.82 16.65
N ASN A 108 -4.10 -8.68 15.63
CA ASN A 108 -3.17 -8.63 14.50
C ASN A 108 -3.33 -7.35 13.67
N GLU A 109 -4.54 -6.80 13.57
CA GLU A 109 -4.80 -5.53 12.90
C GLU A 109 -4.32 -4.34 13.73
N VAL A 110 -4.49 -4.38 15.05
CA VAL A 110 -3.93 -3.36 15.95
C VAL A 110 -2.40 -3.37 15.90
N ILE A 111 -1.78 -4.55 15.93
CA ILE A 111 -0.32 -4.70 15.78
C ILE A 111 0.14 -4.19 14.41
N ALA A 112 -0.55 -4.56 13.33
CA ALA A 112 -0.22 -4.11 11.99
C ALA A 112 -0.36 -2.59 11.85
N TYR A 113 -1.36 -1.98 12.48
CA TYR A 113 -1.52 -0.53 12.55
C TYR A 113 -0.35 0.13 13.28
N SER A 114 0.01 -0.33 14.49
CA SER A 114 1.14 0.23 15.25
C SER A 114 2.44 0.17 14.44
N ARG A 115 2.72 -0.98 13.82
CA ARG A 115 3.91 -1.16 12.96
C ARG A 115 3.87 -0.28 11.72
N ALA A 116 2.71 -0.03 11.14
CA ALA A 116 2.58 0.85 9.99
C ALA A 116 2.81 2.31 10.35
N VAL A 117 2.32 2.75 11.52
CA VAL A 117 2.58 4.09 12.05
C VAL A 117 4.07 4.27 12.36
N GLU A 118 4.68 3.31 13.05
CA GLU A 118 6.12 3.30 13.31
C GLU A 118 6.93 3.25 12.01
N THR A 119 6.48 2.47 11.03
CA THR A 119 7.15 2.40 9.72
C THR A 119 7.12 3.75 9.03
N TRP A 120 5.99 4.46 9.06
CA TRP A 120 5.86 5.80 8.48
C TRP A 120 6.75 6.81 9.20
N ASN A 121 6.66 6.85 10.52
CA ASN A 121 7.25 7.92 11.33
C ASN A 121 8.75 7.69 11.60
N GLU A 122 9.18 6.44 11.83
CA GLU A 122 10.49 6.13 12.37
C GLU A 122 11.31 5.19 11.47
N THR A 123 10.71 4.09 11.00
CA THR A 123 11.50 3.08 10.27
C THR A 123 11.90 3.59 8.89
N LEU A 124 10.94 3.99 8.06
CA LEU A 124 11.21 4.64 6.78
C LEU A 124 11.46 6.14 6.95
N ASP A 125 10.93 6.73 8.03
CA ASP A 125 10.94 8.18 8.27
C ASP A 125 10.48 8.96 7.02
N VAL A 126 9.25 8.68 6.60
CA VAL A 126 8.64 9.29 5.42
C VAL A 126 8.62 10.83 5.51
N PRO A 127 8.32 11.46 6.66
CA PRO A 127 8.45 12.91 6.82
C PRO A 127 9.85 13.44 6.48
N PHE A 128 10.92 12.78 6.95
CA PHE A 128 12.29 13.15 6.61
C PHE A 128 12.57 12.95 5.11
N LEU A 129 12.22 11.80 4.55
CA LEU A 129 12.42 11.53 3.11
C LEU A 129 11.67 12.52 2.23
N ASN A 130 10.53 13.03 2.69
CA ASN A 130 9.75 14.00 1.96
C ASN A 130 10.42 15.37 1.83
N GLN A 131 11.36 15.73 2.71
CA GLN A 131 12.17 16.95 2.57
C GLN A 131 12.97 16.96 1.26
N ASN A 132 13.36 15.78 0.77
CA ASN A 132 14.11 15.60 -0.48
C ASN A 132 13.30 14.89 -1.57
N PHE A 133 11.97 14.86 -1.47
CA PHE A 133 11.12 14.03 -2.34
C PHE A 133 11.33 14.28 -3.83
N GLN A 134 11.45 15.53 -4.26
CA GLN A 134 11.66 15.86 -5.67
C GLN A 134 12.96 15.25 -6.20
N SER A 135 14.04 15.27 -5.40
CA SER A 135 15.31 14.64 -5.74
C SER A 135 15.14 13.12 -5.85
N LEU A 136 14.51 12.49 -4.85
CA LEU A 136 14.22 11.05 -4.85
C LEU A 136 13.40 10.64 -6.08
N GLN A 137 12.35 11.39 -6.40
CA GLN A 137 11.50 11.13 -7.56
C GLN A 137 12.28 11.23 -8.88
N GLN A 138 13.21 12.19 -9.01
CA GLN A 138 14.10 12.27 -10.18
C GLN A 138 15.06 11.09 -10.27
N GLN A 139 15.62 10.63 -9.14
CA GLN A 139 16.45 9.42 -9.11
C GLN A 139 15.65 8.18 -9.55
N PHE A 140 14.40 8.04 -9.09
CA PHE A 140 13.51 6.96 -9.53
C PHE A 140 13.23 7.03 -11.03
N LEU A 141 12.96 8.23 -11.57
CA LEU A 141 12.74 8.41 -13.00
C LEU A 141 13.99 8.04 -13.83
N GLN A 142 15.19 8.37 -13.35
CA GLN A 142 16.45 8.00 -14.00
C GLN A 142 16.71 6.49 -13.93
N GLN A 143 16.42 5.86 -12.79
CA GLN A 143 16.70 4.44 -12.54
C GLN A 143 15.68 3.51 -13.21
N PHE A 144 14.41 3.88 -13.21
CA PHE A 144 13.31 3.00 -13.64
C PHE A 144 12.57 3.49 -14.90
N GLY A 145 12.91 4.69 -15.39
CA GLY A 145 12.29 5.29 -16.56
C GLY A 145 10.89 5.82 -16.30
N ASN A 146 10.26 6.32 -17.36
CA ASN A 146 8.90 6.86 -17.30
C ASN A 146 7.87 5.70 -17.31
N ILE A 147 7.42 5.32 -16.12
CA ILE A 147 6.44 4.24 -15.92
C ILE A 147 5.08 4.60 -16.54
N LYS A 148 4.63 5.86 -16.45
CA LYS A 148 3.35 6.33 -17.02
C LYS A 148 3.28 6.09 -18.52
N GLU A 149 4.32 6.48 -19.26
CA GLU A 149 4.37 6.31 -20.72
C GLU A 149 4.54 4.85 -21.14
N THR A 150 5.35 4.09 -20.39
CA THR A 150 5.50 2.64 -20.60
C THR A 150 4.16 1.92 -20.43
N ALA A 151 3.43 2.25 -19.35
CA ALA A 151 2.13 1.66 -19.06
C ALA A 151 1.07 2.02 -20.11
N ARG A 152 1.04 3.28 -20.56
CA ARG A 152 0.15 3.72 -21.64
C ARG A 152 0.36 2.88 -22.91
N THR A 153 1.62 2.67 -23.29
CA THR A 153 1.97 1.87 -24.48
C THR A 153 1.52 0.43 -24.34
N GLN A 154 1.75 -0.20 -23.18
CA GLN A 154 1.33 -1.57 -22.93
C GLN A 154 -0.20 -1.72 -22.89
N ILE A 155 -0.94 -0.74 -22.37
CA ILE A 155 -2.42 -0.75 -22.41
C ILE A 155 -2.94 -0.71 -23.84
N LEU A 156 -2.35 0.13 -24.70
CA LEU A 156 -2.72 0.20 -26.12
C LEU A 156 -2.42 -1.12 -26.83
N GLN A 157 -1.25 -1.71 -26.62
CA GLN A 157 -0.92 -3.04 -27.16
C GLN A 157 -1.90 -4.12 -26.69
N PHE A 158 -2.34 -4.05 -25.43
CA PHE A 158 -3.34 -4.97 -24.89
C PHE A 158 -4.71 -4.80 -25.57
N GLN A 159 -5.11 -3.56 -25.87
CA GLN A 159 -6.33 -3.26 -26.63
C GLN A 159 -6.21 -3.73 -28.09
N ASP A 160 -5.06 -3.56 -28.73
CA ASP A 160 -4.86 -4.04 -30.09
C ASP A 160 -5.00 -5.57 -30.17
N GLU A 161 -4.51 -6.27 -29.14
CA GLU A 161 -4.57 -7.73 -29.08
C GLU A 161 -5.96 -8.28 -28.70
N PHE A 162 -6.69 -7.64 -27.77
CA PHE A 162 -7.92 -8.18 -27.19
C PHE A 162 -9.15 -7.27 -27.33
N GLY A 163 -9.04 -6.19 -28.09
CA GLY A 163 -10.07 -5.17 -28.26
C GLY A 163 -11.06 -5.45 -29.37
N LEU A 164 -11.70 -4.39 -29.89
CA LEU A 164 -12.80 -4.50 -30.85
C LEU A 164 -12.44 -5.31 -32.10
N PRO A 165 -11.30 -5.09 -32.78
CA PRO A 165 -10.96 -5.86 -33.98
C PRO A 165 -10.86 -7.36 -33.68
N PHE A 166 -10.20 -7.73 -32.58
CA PHE A 166 -10.10 -9.12 -32.11
C PHE A 166 -11.48 -9.74 -31.82
N ILE A 167 -12.40 -8.98 -31.22
CA ILE A 167 -13.75 -9.45 -30.91
C ILE A 167 -14.54 -9.69 -32.21
N GLU A 168 -14.47 -8.76 -33.16
CA GLU A 168 -15.15 -8.86 -34.45
C GLU A 168 -14.62 -10.02 -35.28
N GLU A 169 -13.30 -10.20 -35.32
CA GLU A 169 -12.65 -11.35 -35.97
C GLU A 169 -13.12 -12.67 -35.34
N ASN A 170 -13.08 -12.79 -34.01
CA ASN A 170 -13.56 -13.99 -33.33
C ASN A 170 -15.05 -14.27 -33.60
N ILE A 171 -15.89 -13.24 -33.62
CA ILE A 171 -17.32 -13.37 -33.97
C ILE A 171 -17.46 -13.96 -35.38
N ASN A 172 -16.69 -13.47 -36.35
CA ASN A 172 -16.74 -13.96 -37.73
C ASN A 172 -16.25 -15.41 -37.82
N THR A 173 -15.12 -15.73 -37.19
CA THR A 173 -14.54 -17.08 -37.17
C THR A 173 -15.49 -18.09 -36.52
N ILE A 174 -16.03 -17.78 -35.33
CA ILE A 174 -16.95 -18.66 -34.62
C ILE A 174 -18.27 -18.83 -35.36
N ARG A 175 -18.76 -17.80 -36.07
CA ARG A 175 -19.94 -17.92 -36.93
C ARG A 175 -19.71 -18.95 -38.04
N ILE A 176 -18.59 -18.85 -38.76
CA ILE A 176 -18.24 -19.80 -39.83
C ILE A 176 -18.11 -21.23 -39.28
N LEU A 177 -17.46 -21.40 -38.14
CA LEU A 177 -17.35 -22.71 -37.48
C LEU A 177 -18.71 -23.25 -37.06
N ALA A 178 -19.59 -22.40 -36.51
CA ALA A 178 -20.92 -22.81 -36.08
C ALA A 178 -21.80 -23.25 -37.26
N ASP A 179 -21.71 -22.55 -38.40
CA ASP A 179 -22.48 -22.87 -39.60
C ASP A 179 -22.03 -24.19 -40.26
N ASN A 180 -20.79 -24.62 -40.00
CA ASN A 180 -20.23 -25.90 -40.49
C ASN A 180 -20.27 -27.04 -39.45
N ALA A 181 -20.64 -26.75 -38.20
CA ALA A 181 -20.73 -27.73 -37.13
C ALA A 181 -22.12 -28.38 -37.06
N SER A 182 -22.24 -29.50 -36.35
CA SER A 182 -23.54 -30.11 -36.09
C SER A 182 -23.66 -30.61 -34.64
N GLY A 183 -24.89 -30.75 -34.17
CA GLY A 183 -25.19 -31.31 -32.86
C GLY A 183 -24.66 -30.47 -31.69
N ARG A 184 -23.94 -31.10 -30.76
CA ARG A 184 -23.51 -30.46 -29.50
C ARG A 184 -22.48 -29.36 -29.71
N GLU A 185 -21.66 -29.48 -30.73
CA GLU A 185 -20.59 -28.51 -31.05
C GLU A 185 -21.19 -27.20 -31.59
N GLU A 186 -22.12 -27.29 -32.53
CA GLU A 186 -22.87 -26.14 -33.04
C GLU A 186 -23.52 -25.36 -31.88
N GLY A 187 -24.21 -26.06 -30.98
CA GLY A 187 -24.83 -25.44 -29.81
C GLY A 187 -23.82 -24.71 -28.90
N ARG A 188 -22.61 -25.23 -28.73
CA ARG A 188 -21.54 -24.56 -27.96
C ARG A 188 -21.04 -23.30 -28.67
N LEU A 189 -20.78 -23.38 -29.98
CA LEU A 189 -20.29 -22.26 -30.78
C LEU A 189 -21.34 -21.14 -30.86
N ARG A 190 -22.62 -21.47 -31.07
CA ARG A 190 -23.72 -20.47 -31.05
C ARG A 190 -23.87 -19.79 -29.70
N ASN A 191 -23.67 -20.52 -28.59
CA ASN A 191 -23.66 -19.94 -27.25
C ASN A 191 -22.47 -18.97 -27.05
N GLN A 192 -21.28 -19.34 -27.52
CA GLN A 192 -20.10 -18.45 -27.49
C GLN A 192 -20.33 -17.19 -28.33
N LEU A 193 -20.86 -17.34 -29.55
CA LEU A 193 -21.21 -16.24 -30.44
C LEU A 193 -22.21 -15.28 -29.79
N SER A 194 -23.24 -15.81 -29.12
CA SER A 194 -24.23 -15.01 -28.37
C SER A 194 -23.58 -14.20 -27.24
N ARG A 195 -22.62 -14.79 -26.50
CA ARG A 195 -21.89 -14.08 -25.44
C ARG A 195 -21.02 -12.96 -26.00
N LEU A 196 -20.25 -13.24 -27.05
CA LEU A 196 -19.39 -12.26 -27.71
C LEU A 196 -20.20 -11.08 -28.25
N ARG A 197 -21.32 -11.34 -28.96
CA ARG A 197 -22.20 -10.26 -29.46
C ARG A 197 -22.81 -9.42 -28.35
N LYS A 198 -23.30 -10.06 -27.28
CA LYS A 198 -23.83 -9.33 -26.10
C LYS A 198 -22.77 -8.43 -25.48
N LEU A 199 -21.54 -8.92 -25.41
CA LEU A 199 -20.43 -8.19 -24.81
C LEU A 199 -19.97 -7.05 -25.73
N LEU A 200 -19.81 -7.28 -27.05
CA LEU A 200 -19.54 -6.23 -28.03
C LEU A 200 -20.58 -5.09 -27.96
N ASN A 201 -21.86 -5.44 -27.89
CA ASN A 201 -22.94 -4.44 -27.74
C ASN A 201 -22.85 -3.64 -26.43
N SER A 202 -22.29 -4.23 -25.36
CA SER A 202 -22.05 -3.52 -24.10
C SER A 202 -20.82 -2.63 -24.11
N LEU A 203 -19.92 -2.79 -25.08
CA LEU A 203 -18.72 -1.96 -25.28
C LEU A 203 -18.98 -0.76 -26.19
N ASN A 204 -19.94 -0.84 -27.10
CA ASN A 204 -20.28 0.25 -28.05
C ASN A 204 -20.77 1.59 -27.45
N PRO A 205 -21.01 1.75 -26.13
CA PRO A 205 -21.13 3.07 -25.51
C PRO A 205 -19.93 3.50 -24.64
N LEU A 206 -18.87 2.70 -24.54
CA LEU A 206 -17.64 3.10 -23.84
C LEU A 206 -16.74 3.81 -24.86
N ASP A 207 -16.65 5.14 -24.77
CA ASP A 207 -15.63 5.88 -25.50
C ASP A 207 -14.27 5.24 -25.21
N ASN A 208 -13.60 4.77 -26.26
CA ASN A 208 -12.23 4.25 -26.23
C ASN A 208 -11.20 5.36 -25.94
N THR A 209 -11.57 6.37 -25.16
CA THR A 209 -10.68 7.45 -24.77
C THR A 209 -9.65 6.90 -23.79
N PRO A 210 -8.34 7.10 -24.08
CA PRO A 210 -7.28 6.82 -23.12
C PRO A 210 -7.56 7.49 -21.79
N ILE A 211 -7.08 6.89 -20.70
CA ILE A 211 -7.16 7.39 -19.33
C ILE A 211 -6.90 8.90 -19.32
N GLY A 212 -7.95 9.70 -19.10
CA GLY A 212 -7.87 11.14 -18.99
C GLY A 212 -7.09 11.58 -17.75
N GLU A 213 -6.65 12.83 -17.74
CA GLU A 213 -5.98 13.44 -16.58
C GLU A 213 -7.02 13.94 -15.56
N THR A 214 -6.90 13.48 -14.32
CA THR A 214 -7.66 13.93 -13.14
C THR A 214 -6.79 13.78 -11.89
N PRO A 215 -7.12 14.51 -10.81
CA PRO A 215 -6.40 15.69 -10.33
C PRO A 215 -4.98 15.39 -9.80
N SER A 216 -4.19 16.44 -9.65
CA SER A 216 -2.87 16.42 -9.00
C SER A 216 -2.94 15.78 -7.61
N PHE A 217 -1.97 14.90 -7.34
CA PHE A 217 -1.69 14.41 -6.00
C PHE A 217 -1.36 15.59 -5.07
N ASP A 218 -2.13 15.73 -3.99
CA ASP A 218 -1.90 16.78 -2.99
C ASP A 218 -0.81 16.33 -2.01
N PHE A 219 0.40 16.82 -2.24
CA PHE A 219 1.61 16.44 -1.53
C PHE A 219 1.62 16.91 -0.07
N ASP A 220 0.91 18.00 0.23
CA ASP A 220 0.94 18.65 1.54
C ASP A 220 0.37 17.75 2.65
N ASN A 221 -0.54 16.83 2.30
CA ASN A 221 -1.11 15.86 3.25
C ASN A 221 -0.14 14.74 3.67
N TYR A 222 1.02 14.61 3.04
CA TYR A 222 1.98 13.53 3.30
C TYR A 222 3.27 14.00 3.98
N LEU A 223 3.41 15.30 4.24
CA LEU A 223 4.56 15.87 4.97
C LEU A 223 4.51 15.58 6.48
N ALA A 224 3.33 15.31 7.02
CA ALA A 224 3.13 15.13 8.45
C ALA A 224 3.36 13.69 8.91
N SER A 225 3.83 13.57 10.15
CA SER A 225 3.81 12.30 10.88
C SER A 225 2.39 11.81 11.08
N VAL A 226 2.21 10.49 11.05
CA VAL A 226 0.91 9.88 11.34
C VAL A 226 0.69 9.91 12.84
N SER A 227 -0.33 10.65 13.27
CA SER A 227 -0.79 10.64 14.65
C SER A 227 -1.39 9.27 15.00
N PRO A 228 -0.83 8.54 15.97
CA PRO A 228 -1.38 7.27 16.42
C PRO A 228 -2.75 7.46 17.08
N ARG A 229 -3.64 6.48 16.96
CA ARG A 229 -4.99 6.50 17.54
C ARG A 229 -5.17 5.46 18.64
N SER A 230 -5.87 5.87 19.70
CA SER A 230 -6.18 5.02 20.86
C SER A 230 -7.25 3.98 20.53
N ALA A 231 -8.32 4.39 19.85
CA ALA A 231 -9.36 3.49 19.34
C ALA A 231 -9.16 3.25 17.83
N VAL A 232 -8.38 2.22 17.51
CA VAL A 232 -8.13 1.81 16.12
C VAL A 232 -9.40 1.15 15.55
N ASN A 233 -9.73 1.45 14.30
CA ASN A 233 -10.68 0.67 13.51
C ASN A 233 -10.02 0.20 12.19
N ILE A 234 -10.72 -0.61 11.40
CA ILE A 234 -10.15 -1.17 10.17
C ILE A 234 -9.87 -0.10 9.10
N PHE A 235 -10.64 0.99 9.06
CA PHE A 235 -10.30 2.11 8.18
C PHE A 235 -8.96 2.74 8.56
N ASP A 236 -8.62 2.80 9.85
CA ASP A 236 -7.33 3.34 10.29
C ASP A 236 -6.18 2.41 9.85
N VAL A 237 -6.34 1.10 10.04
CA VAL A 237 -5.34 0.10 9.60
C VAL A 237 -5.12 0.17 8.09
N VAL A 238 -6.22 0.16 7.31
CA VAL A 238 -6.17 0.29 5.85
C VAL A 238 -5.59 1.64 5.45
N GLY A 239 -5.94 2.71 6.15
CA GLY A 239 -5.54 4.08 5.86
C GLY A 239 -4.03 4.27 5.92
N VAL A 240 -3.37 3.83 6.99
CA VAL A 240 -1.91 3.98 7.11
C VAL A 240 -1.17 3.12 6.09
N VAL A 241 -1.61 1.88 5.85
CA VAL A 241 -1.01 1.02 4.82
C VAL A 241 -1.23 1.61 3.41
N GLN A 242 -2.38 2.24 3.17
CA GLN A 242 -2.65 2.95 1.93
C GLN A 242 -1.81 4.21 1.78
N GLN A 243 -1.54 4.96 2.85
CA GLN A 243 -0.61 6.09 2.81
C GLN A 243 0.77 5.63 2.39
N LEU A 244 1.31 4.57 3.00
CA LEU A 244 2.59 3.95 2.58
C LEU A 244 2.58 3.55 1.10
N ALA A 245 1.54 2.85 0.65
CA ALA A 245 1.39 2.46 -0.75
C ALA A 245 1.38 3.66 -1.69
N THR A 246 0.64 4.71 -1.33
CA THR A 246 0.50 5.92 -2.12
C THR A 246 1.82 6.70 -2.20
N TRP A 247 2.54 6.80 -1.09
CA TRP A 247 3.86 7.43 -1.04
C TRP A 247 4.86 6.73 -1.96
N PHE A 248 4.99 5.41 -1.85
CA PHE A 248 5.86 4.65 -2.76
C PHE A 248 5.45 4.81 -4.23
N LEU A 249 4.15 4.72 -4.54
CA LEU A 249 3.66 4.89 -5.92
C LEU A 249 3.93 6.30 -6.48
N SER A 250 3.96 7.31 -5.62
CA SER A 250 4.27 8.69 -6.00
C SER A 250 5.71 8.87 -6.46
N LEU A 251 6.66 8.09 -5.92
CA LEU A 251 8.05 8.06 -6.39
C LEU A 251 8.16 7.53 -7.83
N PHE A 252 7.29 6.60 -8.22
CA PHE A 252 7.23 6.02 -9.58
C PHE A 252 6.45 6.86 -10.60
N GLN A 253 5.85 7.99 -10.20
CA GLN A 253 5.07 8.88 -11.08
C GLN A 253 3.99 8.14 -11.90
N VAL A 254 3.23 7.23 -11.26
CA VAL A 254 2.27 6.34 -11.95
C VAL A 254 1.05 7.04 -12.59
N GLY A 255 0.82 8.33 -12.29
CA GLY A 255 -0.25 9.14 -12.89
C GLY A 255 -1.62 8.98 -12.21
N SER A 256 -2.69 9.23 -12.97
CA SER A 256 -4.08 9.35 -12.45
C SER A 256 -4.66 8.04 -11.89
N ILE A 257 -4.01 6.91 -12.12
CA ILE A 257 -4.40 5.60 -11.57
C ILE A 257 -3.92 5.40 -10.13
N ILE A 258 -3.18 6.36 -9.54
CA ILE A 258 -2.53 6.19 -8.24
C ILE A 258 -3.50 5.72 -7.16
N GLU A 259 -4.73 6.25 -7.08
CA GLU A 259 -5.72 5.81 -6.09
C GLU A 259 -6.07 4.31 -6.23
N ALA A 260 -6.33 3.86 -7.46
CA ALA A 260 -6.62 2.46 -7.74
C ALA A 260 -5.41 1.56 -7.44
N LEU A 261 -4.20 1.99 -7.77
CA LEU A 261 -2.97 1.27 -7.46
C LEU A 261 -2.70 1.21 -5.95
N SER A 262 -2.92 2.30 -5.22
CA SER A 262 -2.77 2.35 -3.77
C SER A 262 -3.66 1.32 -3.09
N TYR A 263 -4.96 1.31 -3.39
CA TYR A 263 -5.86 0.28 -2.84
C TYR A 263 -5.51 -1.14 -3.32
N THR A 264 -4.94 -1.29 -4.52
CA THR A 264 -4.49 -2.59 -5.02
C THR A 264 -3.30 -3.11 -4.20
N VAL A 265 -2.27 -2.28 -4.00
CA VAL A 265 -1.11 -2.58 -3.15
C VAL A 265 -1.56 -2.85 -1.71
N THR A 266 -2.39 -1.99 -1.13
CA THR A 266 -2.94 -2.19 0.22
C THR A 266 -3.68 -3.52 0.32
N SER A 267 -4.48 -3.88 -0.69
CA SER A 267 -5.14 -5.19 -0.71
C SER A 267 -4.15 -6.36 -0.73
N VAL A 268 -3.03 -6.25 -1.45
CA VAL A 268 -1.98 -7.28 -1.48
C VAL A 268 -1.29 -7.39 -0.11
N VAL A 269 -0.89 -6.26 0.47
CA VAL A 269 -0.26 -6.19 1.80
C VAL A 269 -1.20 -6.76 2.88
N CYS A 270 -2.46 -6.31 2.92
CA CYS A 270 -3.44 -6.84 3.87
C CYS A 270 -3.64 -8.36 3.72
N LYS A 271 -3.70 -8.89 2.49
CA LYS A 271 -3.77 -10.36 2.30
C LYS A 271 -2.52 -11.05 2.81
N ALA A 272 -1.35 -10.47 2.55
CA ALA A 272 -0.09 -11.05 2.98
C ALA A 272 0.02 -11.11 4.50
N LEU A 273 -0.51 -10.12 5.21
CA LEU A 273 -0.52 -10.03 6.67
C LEU A 273 -1.76 -10.65 7.33
N ASN A 274 -2.66 -11.26 6.53
CA ASN A 274 -3.94 -11.81 6.99
C ASN A 274 -4.86 -10.79 7.68
N LEU A 275 -4.94 -9.57 7.17
CA LEU A 275 -5.81 -8.49 7.65
C LEU A 275 -7.16 -8.50 6.90
N SER A 276 -8.24 -8.14 7.58
CA SER A 276 -9.60 -8.18 7.01
C SER A 276 -9.81 -7.11 5.91
N GLY A 277 -9.06 -6.00 5.99
CA GLY A 277 -9.11 -4.87 5.06
C GLY A 277 -8.85 -5.23 3.59
N ALA A 278 -8.18 -6.36 3.33
CA ALA A 278 -7.89 -6.87 1.99
C ALA A 278 -9.12 -6.89 1.06
N ARG A 279 -10.26 -7.35 1.57
CA ARG A 279 -11.48 -7.48 0.75
C ARG A 279 -12.11 -6.12 0.46
N GLY A 280 -12.09 -5.20 1.43
CA GLY A 280 -12.60 -3.84 1.28
C GLY A 280 -11.79 -3.07 0.24
N CYS A 281 -10.46 -3.05 0.37
CA CYS A 281 -9.55 -2.38 -0.56
C CYS A 281 -9.70 -2.85 -2.01
N ARG A 282 -9.92 -4.15 -2.23
CA ARG A 282 -10.23 -4.69 -3.57
C ARG A 282 -11.45 -4.03 -4.22
N TYR A 283 -12.48 -3.73 -3.43
CA TYR A 283 -13.70 -3.07 -3.92
C TYR A 283 -13.50 -1.56 -4.10
N LEU A 284 -12.71 -0.92 -3.25
CA LEU A 284 -12.32 0.48 -3.42
C LEU A 284 -11.48 0.68 -4.68
N ALA A 285 -10.48 -0.17 -4.92
CA ALA A 285 -9.71 -0.18 -6.18
C ALA A 285 -10.60 -0.37 -7.41
N ALA A 286 -11.57 -1.30 -7.35
CA ALA A 286 -12.53 -1.49 -8.43
C ALA A 286 -13.45 -0.27 -8.64
N GLY A 287 -13.78 0.45 -7.58
CA GLY A 287 -14.53 1.71 -7.64
C GLY A 287 -13.72 2.80 -8.32
N ALA A 288 -12.48 3.01 -7.89
CA ALA A 288 -11.55 3.96 -8.50
C ALA A 288 -11.33 3.66 -9.99
N LEU A 289 -11.12 2.38 -10.36
CA LEU A 289 -10.99 1.98 -11.77
C LEU A 289 -12.27 2.20 -12.60
N LYS A 290 -13.46 2.07 -12.01
CA LYS A 290 -14.72 2.35 -12.72
C LYS A 290 -14.90 3.83 -13.05
N ASN A 291 -14.25 4.71 -12.29
CA ASN A 291 -14.24 6.14 -12.58
C ASN A 291 -13.27 6.49 -13.72
N LEU A 292 -12.42 5.54 -14.14
CA LEU A 292 -11.54 5.67 -15.29
C LEU A 292 -12.17 5.03 -16.53
N SER A 293 -11.86 5.56 -17.71
CA SER A 293 -12.17 4.90 -18.98
C SER A 293 -11.34 3.64 -19.13
N LEU A 294 -11.98 2.48 -18.93
CA LEU A 294 -11.30 1.19 -19.01
C LEU A 294 -11.14 0.72 -20.47
N PRO A 295 -9.99 0.13 -20.83
CA PRO A 295 -9.77 -0.42 -22.14
C PRO A 295 -10.77 -1.52 -22.48
N ALA A 296 -11.26 -1.51 -23.72
CA ALA A 296 -11.98 -2.63 -24.27
C ALA A 296 -11.02 -3.83 -24.43
N ALA A 297 -11.10 -4.81 -23.51
CA ALA A 297 -10.33 -6.03 -23.57
C ALA A 297 -11.20 -7.23 -23.18
N VAL A 298 -11.28 -8.25 -24.02
CA VAL A 298 -12.24 -9.35 -23.86
C VAL A 298 -11.62 -10.69 -24.21
N SER A 299 -11.95 -11.72 -23.43
CA SER A 299 -11.58 -13.09 -23.78
C SER A 299 -12.22 -13.55 -25.09
N SER A 300 -11.53 -14.35 -25.89
CA SER A 300 -12.06 -15.06 -27.10
C SER A 300 -13.36 -15.83 -26.84
N SER A 301 -13.57 -16.32 -25.62
CA SER A 301 -14.80 -17.00 -25.19
C SER A 301 -16.01 -16.09 -24.95
N GLY A 302 -15.82 -14.76 -24.95
CA GLY A 302 -16.82 -13.77 -24.52
C GLY A 302 -17.26 -13.91 -23.06
N SER A 303 -16.53 -14.69 -22.24
CA SER A 303 -16.91 -14.98 -20.86
C SER A 303 -16.41 -13.95 -19.84
N LEU A 304 -15.46 -13.11 -20.24
CA LEU A 304 -14.81 -12.15 -19.37
C LEU A 304 -14.49 -10.86 -20.10
N PHE A 305 -14.96 -9.74 -19.55
CA PHE A 305 -14.38 -8.42 -19.81
C PHE A 305 -13.19 -8.21 -18.87
N ALA A 306 -12.08 -7.75 -19.41
CA ALA A 306 -10.79 -7.67 -18.75
C ALA A 306 -10.25 -6.24 -18.67
N GLY A 307 -11.10 -5.22 -18.83
CA GLY A 307 -10.64 -3.83 -18.87
C GLY A 307 -9.79 -3.43 -17.64
N ALA A 308 -10.24 -3.77 -16.43
CA ALA A 308 -9.47 -3.51 -15.23
C ALA A 308 -8.19 -4.35 -15.13
N TRP A 309 -8.19 -5.59 -15.65
CA TRP A 309 -6.97 -6.39 -15.75
C TRP A 309 -5.96 -5.74 -16.70
N ALA A 310 -6.39 -5.34 -17.89
CA ALA A 310 -5.57 -4.68 -18.89
C ALA A 310 -5.01 -3.33 -18.39
N THR A 311 -5.81 -2.55 -17.66
CA THR A 311 -5.34 -1.31 -17.03
C THR A 311 -4.25 -1.57 -15.97
N LEU A 312 -4.40 -2.61 -15.16
CA LEU A 312 -3.44 -2.92 -14.09
C LEU A 312 -2.22 -3.70 -14.59
N PHE A 313 -2.32 -4.41 -15.72
CA PHE A 313 -1.31 -5.31 -16.26
C PHE A 313 0.11 -4.70 -16.31
N PRO A 314 0.31 -3.45 -16.78
CA PRO A 314 1.65 -2.85 -16.81
C PRO A 314 2.27 -2.61 -15.43
N TYR A 315 1.43 -2.50 -14.40
CA TYR A 315 1.84 -2.15 -13.05
C TYR A 315 2.04 -3.37 -12.15
N PHE A 316 1.80 -4.61 -12.64
CA PHE A 316 1.86 -5.81 -11.80
C PHE A 316 3.20 -5.97 -11.07
N ALA A 317 4.32 -5.73 -11.75
CA ALA A 317 5.65 -5.81 -11.14
C ALA A 317 5.82 -4.74 -10.05
N ILE A 318 5.38 -3.50 -10.31
CA ILE A 318 5.43 -2.39 -9.34
C ILE A 318 4.54 -2.67 -8.14
N ILE A 319 3.31 -3.14 -8.35
CA ILE A 319 2.39 -3.52 -7.27
C ILE A 319 3.04 -4.59 -6.37
N ALA A 320 3.62 -5.63 -6.97
CA ALA A 320 4.30 -6.69 -6.22
C ALA A 320 5.51 -6.13 -5.44
N VAL A 321 6.37 -5.34 -6.08
CA VAL A 321 7.57 -4.76 -5.46
C VAL A 321 7.23 -3.83 -4.31
N ILE A 322 6.30 -2.89 -4.49
CA ILE A 322 5.88 -2.00 -3.40
C ILE A 322 5.27 -2.80 -2.26
N SER A 323 4.49 -3.84 -2.56
CA SER A 323 3.94 -4.71 -1.52
C SER A 323 5.07 -5.43 -0.74
N ILE A 324 6.11 -5.91 -1.42
CA ILE A 324 7.27 -6.53 -0.78
C ILE A 324 7.99 -5.53 0.12
N LEU A 325 8.23 -4.31 -0.36
CA LEU A 325 8.90 -3.26 0.41
C LEU A 325 8.10 -2.88 1.67
N ILE A 326 6.79 -2.69 1.55
CA ILE A 326 5.92 -2.39 2.70
C ILE A 326 5.95 -3.55 3.70
N ILE A 327 5.80 -4.79 3.24
CA ILE A 327 5.83 -5.96 4.15
C ILE A 327 7.20 -6.08 4.82
N ALA A 328 8.29 -5.87 4.08
CA ALA A 328 9.65 -5.91 4.63
C ALA A 328 9.85 -4.79 5.67
N ALA A 329 9.40 -3.57 5.39
CA ALA A 329 9.47 -2.45 6.32
C ALA A 329 8.64 -2.70 7.59
N LEU A 330 7.41 -3.21 7.46
CA LEU A 330 6.57 -3.63 8.60
C LEU A 330 7.13 -4.83 9.38
N HIS A 331 7.99 -5.65 8.75
CA HIS A 331 8.72 -6.71 9.46
C HIS A 331 9.96 -6.17 10.16
N HIS A 332 10.57 -5.12 9.61
CA HIS A 332 11.74 -4.46 10.16
C HIS A 332 11.41 -3.46 11.26
N SER A 333 10.18 -2.93 11.27
CA SER A 333 9.68 -2.03 12.30
C SER A 333 10.05 -2.64 13.65
N LYS A 334 10.93 -1.97 14.37
CA LYS A 334 11.32 -2.36 15.72
C LYS A 334 10.05 -2.17 16.52
N SER A 335 9.28 -3.22 16.81
CA SER A 335 8.11 -3.10 17.69
C SER A 335 8.60 -2.53 19.03
N THR A 336 8.65 -1.20 19.12
CA THR A 336 9.44 -0.50 20.11
C THR A 336 8.68 -0.78 21.36
N LYS A 337 9.29 -1.54 22.27
CA LYS A 337 8.70 -1.83 23.57
C LYS A 337 8.67 -0.53 24.35
N LEU A 338 7.72 0.33 24.02
CA LEU A 338 7.51 1.58 24.71
C LEU A 338 7.41 1.23 26.19
N GLY A 339 8.17 1.97 26.97
CA GLY A 339 8.05 1.86 28.40
C GLY A 339 6.79 2.52 28.91
N ASN A 340 6.65 2.48 30.21
CA ASN A 340 5.49 2.99 30.94
C ASN A 340 5.75 4.37 31.53
N LEU A 341 6.97 4.91 31.45
CA LEU A 341 7.32 6.22 31.98
C LEU A 341 7.50 7.20 30.82
N ILE A 342 6.73 8.29 30.84
CA ILE A 342 6.74 9.35 29.83
C ILE A 342 7.28 10.62 30.48
N TYR A 343 8.27 11.22 29.83
CA TYR A 343 8.90 12.48 30.24
C TYR A 343 8.75 13.49 29.10
N ILE A 344 8.31 14.70 29.42
CA ILE A 344 8.21 15.81 28.47
C ILE A 344 9.09 16.95 28.98
N PHE A 345 9.90 17.51 28.09
CA PHE A 345 10.76 18.66 28.37
C PHE A 345 10.46 19.78 27.39
N GLY A 346 9.98 20.90 27.92
CA GLY A 346 9.87 22.17 27.19
C GLY A 346 11.13 23.00 27.39
N ILE A 347 11.87 23.25 26.31
CA ILE A 347 13.16 23.96 26.34
C ILE A 347 13.00 25.30 25.64
N LYS A 348 13.46 26.37 26.30
CA LYS A 348 13.41 27.73 25.77
C LYS A 348 14.75 28.43 26.00
N ALA A 349 15.57 28.62 24.96
CA ALA A 349 16.76 29.43 25.13
C ALA A 349 16.39 30.91 25.39
N PRO A 350 17.13 31.64 26.24
CA PRO A 350 18.37 31.26 26.95
C PRO A 350 18.14 30.66 28.34
N GLU A 351 16.90 30.36 28.73
CA GLU A 351 16.58 29.74 30.01
C GLU A 351 17.15 28.31 30.02
N LEU A 352 18.09 28.05 30.94
CA LEU A 352 18.77 26.75 31.04
C LEU A 352 17.89 25.68 31.69
N ALA A 353 16.87 26.08 32.46
CA ALA A 353 15.97 25.17 33.15
C ALA A 353 14.78 24.81 32.24
N PRO A 354 14.64 23.53 31.82
CA PRO A 354 13.49 23.08 31.07
C PRO A 354 12.25 23.01 31.97
N ASP A 355 11.08 23.27 31.41
CA ASP A 355 9.83 22.86 32.06
C ASP A 355 9.62 21.36 31.86
N PHE A 356 9.09 20.72 32.88
CA PHE A 356 9.01 19.28 32.96
C PHE A 356 7.56 18.78 33.09
N GLY A 357 7.20 17.78 32.30
CA GLY A 357 5.98 17.00 32.43
C GLY A 357 6.29 15.53 32.62
N PHE A 358 5.58 14.88 33.53
CA PHE A 358 5.70 13.45 33.81
C PHE A 358 4.35 12.76 33.71
N SER A 359 4.33 11.56 33.13
CA SER A 359 3.16 10.68 33.19
C SER A 359 3.58 9.22 33.17
N MET A 360 2.70 8.37 33.69
CA MET A 360 2.81 6.93 33.54
C MET A 360 1.70 6.37 32.64
N VAL A 361 2.02 5.34 31.87
CA VAL A 361 1.04 4.52 31.16
C VAL A 361 0.75 3.30 32.02
N LEU A 362 -0.43 3.31 32.66
CA LEU A 362 -0.81 2.28 33.63
C LEU A 362 -1.22 0.98 32.94
N GLU A 363 -1.96 1.07 31.82
CA GLU A 363 -2.37 -0.05 30.98
C GLU A 363 -2.48 0.46 29.54
N GLY A 364 -1.80 -0.19 28.59
CA GLY A 364 -1.89 0.17 27.18
C GLY A 364 -1.02 -0.72 26.29
N ASN A 365 -1.56 -1.17 25.16
CA ASN A 365 -0.73 -1.73 24.09
C ASN A 365 0.07 -0.60 23.41
N GLU A 366 1.06 -0.95 22.58
CA GLU A 366 1.96 0.04 21.96
C GLU A 366 1.20 1.14 21.20
N GLY A 367 0.13 0.79 20.48
CA GLY A 367 -0.69 1.76 19.75
C GLY A 367 -1.41 2.75 20.67
N GLU A 368 -1.95 2.27 21.79
CA GLU A 368 -2.60 3.10 22.81
C GLU A 368 -1.60 4.04 23.48
N THR A 369 -0.42 3.54 23.86
CA THR A 369 0.67 4.36 24.40
C THR A 369 1.04 5.47 23.43
N ARG A 370 1.27 5.14 22.15
CA ARG A 370 1.65 6.10 21.11
C ARG A 370 0.58 7.18 20.92
N ALA A 371 -0.70 6.83 20.97
CA ALA A 371 -1.79 7.80 20.83
C ALA A 371 -1.85 8.78 22.00
N TYR A 372 -1.58 8.28 23.21
CA TYR A 372 -1.57 9.08 24.42
C TYR A 372 -0.42 10.12 24.46
N LEU A 373 0.71 9.86 23.78
CA LEU A 373 1.87 10.76 23.80
C LEU A 373 1.53 12.16 23.26
N GLY A 374 0.86 12.24 22.10
CA GLY A 374 0.49 13.51 21.49
C GLY A 374 -0.50 14.31 22.35
N GLU A 375 -1.49 13.63 22.94
CA GLU A 375 -2.43 14.24 23.88
C GLU A 375 -1.72 14.79 25.12
N LEU A 376 -0.68 14.09 25.60
CA LEU A 376 0.07 14.53 26.77
C LEU A 376 0.89 15.78 26.48
N VAL A 377 1.50 15.86 25.30
CA VAL A 377 2.26 17.04 24.88
C VAL A 377 1.34 18.24 24.69
N ASP A 378 0.18 18.05 24.05
CA ASP A 378 -0.79 19.13 23.89
C ASP A 378 -1.28 19.64 25.27
N LYS A 379 -1.60 18.75 26.21
CA LYS A 379 -1.94 19.14 27.59
C LYS A 379 -0.80 19.89 28.27
N PHE A 380 0.42 19.38 28.19
CA PHE A 380 1.61 20.03 28.76
C PHE A 380 1.80 21.46 28.21
N LEU A 381 1.65 21.65 26.90
CA LEU A 381 1.78 22.97 26.26
C LEU A 381 0.67 23.92 26.69
N ASN A 382 -0.56 23.42 26.77
CA ASN A 382 -1.72 24.20 27.21
C ASN A 382 -1.61 24.60 28.69
N GLU A 383 -1.16 23.70 29.57
CA GLU A 383 -0.96 23.98 31.00
C GLU A 383 0.21 24.93 31.23
N ALA A 384 1.30 24.78 30.48
CA ALA A 384 2.47 25.65 30.61
C ALA A 384 2.19 27.08 30.12
N GLY A 385 1.21 27.27 29.24
CA GLY A 385 0.76 28.58 28.75
C GLY A 385 1.86 29.38 28.02
N ARG A 386 2.89 28.71 27.50
CA ARG A 386 4.07 29.33 26.89
C ARG A 386 4.56 28.56 25.66
N SER A 387 5.22 29.25 24.74
CA SER A 387 5.87 28.66 23.58
C SER A 387 7.31 28.24 23.91
N TYR A 388 7.69 27.04 23.50
CA TYR A 388 9.05 26.52 23.60
C TYR A 388 9.77 26.58 22.26
N GLN A 389 11.09 26.67 22.31
CA GLN A 389 11.92 26.45 21.12
C GLN A 389 12.06 24.98 20.79
N ARG A 390 11.99 24.12 21.81
CA ARG A 390 12.01 22.68 21.65
C ARG A 390 11.09 21.98 22.62
N VAL A 391 10.37 20.96 22.16
CA VAL A 391 9.52 20.13 23.02
C VAL A 391 9.93 18.68 22.81
N LEU A 392 10.67 18.10 23.76
CA LEU A 392 11.15 16.73 23.66
C LEU A 392 10.32 15.80 24.53
N LEU A 393 9.80 14.74 23.93
CA LEU A 393 9.13 13.65 24.64
C LEU A 393 10.02 12.42 24.64
N PHE A 394 10.23 11.82 25.81
CA PHE A 394 10.93 10.55 25.99
C PHE A 394 9.98 9.52 26.58
N VAL A 395 10.12 8.27 26.13
CA VAL A 395 9.45 7.13 26.75
C VAL A 395 10.51 6.09 27.13
N LYS A 396 10.44 5.59 28.37
CA LYS A 396 11.34 4.56 28.90
C LYS A 396 10.64 3.65 29.88
N ARG A 397 11.21 2.47 30.11
CA ARG A 397 10.83 1.60 31.24
C ARG A 397 11.60 2.00 32.48
N GLU A 398 11.06 1.65 33.63
CA GLU A 398 11.79 1.76 34.88
C GLU A 398 13.12 0.99 34.80
N GLY A 399 14.23 1.64 35.17
CA GLY A 399 15.58 1.09 35.10
C GLY A 399 16.27 1.13 33.73
N ASP A 400 15.56 1.44 32.64
CA ASP A 400 16.12 1.43 31.28
C ASP A 400 16.49 2.83 30.76
N SER A 401 17.36 2.91 29.75
CA SER A 401 17.53 4.14 28.95
C SER A 401 16.31 4.38 28.05
N PRO A 402 16.00 5.63 27.66
CA PRO A 402 14.93 5.89 26.71
C PRO A 402 15.17 5.17 25.40
N ASN A 403 14.14 4.46 24.96
CA ASN A 403 14.13 3.75 23.70
C ASN A 403 13.24 4.43 22.65
N PHE A 404 12.61 5.53 23.03
CA PHE A 404 11.77 6.35 22.17
C PHE A 404 11.95 7.81 22.53
N CYS A 405 12.18 8.64 21.52
CA CYS A 405 12.23 10.08 21.64
C CYS A 405 11.53 10.73 20.45
N THR A 406 10.79 11.79 20.67
CA THR A 406 10.15 12.57 19.60
C THR A 406 10.18 14.04 19.94
N ASP A 407 10.50 14.85 18.93
CA ASP A 407 10.47 16.29 18.97
C ASP A 407 9.09 16.78 18.53
N TYR A 408 8.32 17.32 19.49
CA TYR A 408 6.99 17.87 19.32
C TYR A 408 6.99 19.40 19.22
N THR A 409 8.10 20.01 18.82
CA THR A 409 8.15 21.48 18.64
C THR A 409 7.06 21.96 17.69
N ASP A 410 6.76 21.19 16.64
CA ASP A 410 5.52 21.30 15.89
C ASP A 410 4.59 20.12 16.24
N LEU A 411 3.49 20.42 16.94
CA LEU A 411 2.47 19.42 17.32
C LEU A 411 1.82 18.75 16.12
N TYR A 412 1.76 19.43 14.97
CA TYR A 412 1.13 18.90 13.77
C TYR A 412 2.10 18.07 12.92
N THR A 413 3.40 18.29 13.09
CA THR A 413 4.47 17.55 12.40
C THR A 413 5.56 17.07 13.37
N PRO A 414 5.21 16.24 14.37
CA PRO A 414 6.20 15.77 15.34
C PRO A 414 7.28 14.94 14.65
N VAL A 415 8.54 15.17 14.99
CA VAL A 415 9.70 14.54 14.33
C VAL A 415 10.31 13.50 15.27
N PRO A 416 10.23 12.20 14.96
CA PRO A 416 10.88 11.17 15.77
C PRO A 416 12.40 11.30 15.72
N ILE A 417 13.06 11.05 16.85
CA ILE A 417 14.51 10.99 16.93
C ILE A 417 14.89 9.51 17.00
N THR A 418 15.47 8.99 15.92
CA THR A 418 15.67 7.55 15.71
C THR A 418 17.09 7.07 16.02
N ASP A 419 18.09 7.98 16.06
CA ASP A 419 19.47 7.66 16.39
C ASP A 419 19.64 7.40 17.90
N GLU A 420 19.99 6.17 18.27
CA GLU A 420 20.13 5.75 19.68
C GLU A 420 21.16 6.59 20.44
N THR A 421 22.25 6.99 19.79
CA THR A 421 23.30 7.83 20.40
C THR A 421 22.76 9.23 20.68
N GLN A 422 22.01 9.79 19.74
CA GLN A 422 21.38 11.10 19.90
C GLN A 422 20.32 11.08 20.99
N ILE A 423 19.50 10.03 21.06
CA ILE A 423 18.51 9.85 22.13
C ILE A 423 19.21 9.82 23.49
N GLU A 424 20.27 9.01 23.62
CA GLU A 424 21.04 8.87 24.85
C GLU A 424 21.73 10.19 25.24
N MET A 425 22.32 10.91 24.27
CA MET A 425 22.91 12.22 24.50
C MET A 425 21.88 13.25 24.98
N LEU A 426 20.73 13.35 24.32
CA LEU A 426 19.66 14.28 24.70
C LEU A 426 19.13 13.94 26.10
N TRP A 427 18.87 12.66 26.35
CA TRP A 427 18.44 12.20 27.67
C TRP A 427 19.47 12.54 28.75
N ASN A 428 20.74 12.23 28.53
CA ASN A 428 21.80 12.50 29.50
C ASN A 428 22.02 14.01 29.75
N SER A 429 21.65 14.87 28.79
CA SER A 429 21.68 16.32 28.99
C SER A 429 20.52 16.85 29.85
N LEU A 430 19.41 16.11 29.91
CA LEU A 430 18.19 16.51 30.63
C LEU A 430 18.02 15.77 31.96
N LYS A 431 18.59 14.56 32.07
CA LYS A 431 18.52 13.73 33.27
C LYS A 431 18.98 14.45 34.55
N PRO A 432 20.05 15.26 34.57
CA PRO A 432 20.45 15.96 35.78
C PRO A 432 19.36 16.85 36.39
N PHE A 433 18.46 17.42 35.57
CA PHE A 433 17.32 18.19 36.07
C PHE A 433 16.29 17.31 36.78
N LEU A 434 16.17 16.03 36.42
CA LEU A 434 15.30 15.09 37.13
C LEU A 434 15.91 14.69 38.47
N ASP A 435 17.22 14.44 38.47
CA ASP A 435 17.96 14.02 39.66
C ASP A 435 17.95 15.16 40.73
N GLU A 436 17.89 16.44 40.33
CA GLU A 436 17.70 17.57 41.25
C GLU A 436 16.34 17.58 41.99
N PHE A 437 15.30 16.94 41.46
CA PHE A 437 13.99 16.84 42.12
C PHE A 437 13.82 15.58 42.99
N ASP A 438 14.73 14.60 42.89
CA ASP A 438 14.71 13.36 43.69
C ASP A 438 15.47 13.49 45.04
N GLU A 439 16.20 14.60 45.26
CA GLU A 439 16.97 14.86 46.48
C GLU A 439 16.22 15.64 47.59
N ASP A 440 14.97 16.05 47.35
CA ASP A 440 14.04 16.64 48.33
C ASP A 440 12.93 15.66 48.74
#